data_AF-A0A0F2L6I8-F1
#
_entry.id   AF-A0A0F2L6I8-F1
#
_cell.length_a   1.000
_cell.length_b   1.000
_cell.length_c   1.000
_cell.angle_alpha   90.00
_cell.angle_beta   90.00
_cell.angle_gamma   90.00
#
_symmetry.space_group_name_H-M   'P 1'
#
loop_
_entity.id
_entity.type
_entity.pdbx_description
1 polymer ?
#
loop_
_entity_poly.entity_id
_entity_poly.type
_entity_poly.pdbx_seq_one_letter_code
_entity_poly.pdbx_strand_id
1 'polypeptide(L)'
;MRTFSCAPNCALCCRVSPVTVLPHEVYILSQLAEELGVSVQFSPAYTLAERYSGIRIALSYLMHLDSEGKCPFLSGTKCLVHDLYKPLTCRSFPYLPKVIKYELDPVEREVRMEINFVISTLCPVVKSDLTPSDVLRMGNIKIAVNYAPREVKVAEETVEKRMFYARVLSELWKEDQVDLEDGRERPLWPIVNGFSFIRRFRPEITLKDLM
;
A
#
# COMPACT_ATOMS: atom_id res chain seq x y z
N MET A 1 -13.14 -18.97 -18.36
CA MET A 1 -13.01 -17.62 -17.78
C MET A 1 -11.97 -16.88 -18.61
N ARG A 2 -12.26 -15.67 -19.10
CA ARG A 2 -11.24 -14.87 -19.80
C ARG A 2 -10.20 -14.40 -18.77
N THR A 3 -8.95 -14.27 -19.17
CA THR A 3 -7.92 -13.67 -18.33
C THR A 3 -8.09 -12.15 -18.34
N PHE A 4 -8.00 -11.53 -17.17
CA PHE A 4 -8.08 -10.09 -17.00
C PHE A 4 -7.00 -9.37 -17.82
N SER A 5 -7.40 -8.29 -18.48
CA SER A 5 -6.49 -7.32 -19.08
C SER A 5 -7.08 -5.93 -18.92
N CYS A 6 -6.24 -4.96 -18.55
CA CYS A 6 -6.69 -3.57 -18.43
C CYS A 6 -7.15 -3.05 -19.79
N ALA A 7 -8.31 -2.39 -19.83
CA ALA A 7 -8.78 -1.75 -21.06
C ALA A 7 -7.87 -0.57 -21.44
N PRO A 8 -7.49 -0.43 -22.72
CA PRO A 8 -6.65 0.68 -23.15
C PRO A 8 -7.35 2.02 -22.87
N ASN A 9 -6.59 3.04 -22.48
CA ASN A 9 -7.07 4.40 -22.18
C ASN A 9 -8.14 4.47 -21.07
N CYS A 10 -8.22 3.47 -20.19
CA CYS A 10 -9.12 3.50 -19.04
C CYS A 10 -8.47 4.25 -17.85
N ALA A 11 -8.90 5.49 -17.62
CA ALA A 11 -8.47 6.31 -16.48
C ALA A 11 -9.49 6.36 -15.32
N LEU A 12 -10.55 5.54 -15.38
CA LEU A 12 -11.64 5.57 -14.41
C LEU A 12 -11.14 5.34 -12.99
N CYS A 13 -10.24 4.36 -12.80
CA CYS A 13 -9.68 4.02 -11.50
C CYS A 13 -8.88 5.19 -10.86
N CYS A 14 -8.33 6.09 -11.69
CA CYS A 14 -7.56 7.24 -11.24
C CYS A 14 -8.41 8.37 -10.66
N ARG A 15 -9.75 8.31 -10.78
CA ARG A 15 -10.67 9.36 -10.30
C ARG A 15 -11.56 8.91 -9.14
N VAL A 16 -11.36 7.69 -8.63
CA VAL A 16 -12.28 7.09 -7.65
C VAL A 16 -12.00 7.57 -6.24
N SER A 17 -10.74 7.52 -5.80
CA SER A 17 -10.35 7.83 -4.42
C SER A 17 -8.83 7.81 -4.26
N PRO A 18 -8.31 8.37 -3.14
CA PRO A 18 -6.92 8.24 -2.75
C PRO A 18 -6.39 6.80 -2.82
N VAL A 19 -5.08 6.69 -3.00
CA VAL A 19 -4.35 5.41 -3.11
C VAL A 19 -3.52 5.21 -1.85
N THR A 20 -3.67 4.06 -1.18
CA THR A 20 -2.90 3.75 0.03
C THR A 20 -1.50 3.26 -0.33
N VAL A 21 -0.47 4.07 -0.19
CA VAL A 21 0.91 3.69 -0.51
C VAL A 21 1.71 3.26 0.72
N LEU A 22 2.75 2.46 0.50
CA LEU A 22 3.70 1.99 1.51
C LEU A 22 4.72 3.08 1.87
N PRO A 23 5.40 2.97 3.02
CA PRO A 23 6.31 4.01 3.49
C PRO A 23 7.46 4.34 2.52
N HIS A 24 8.05 3.35 1.86
CA HIS A 24 9.12 3.58 0.88
C HIS A 24 8.59 4.19 -0.43
N GLU A 25 7.35 3.86 -0.84
CA GLU A 25 6.71 4.39 -2.04
C GLU A 25 6.56 5.90 -1.99
N VAL A 26 6.40 6.49 -0.79
CA VAL A 26 6.36 7.95 -0.62
C VAL A 26 7.61 8.60 -1.19
N TYR A 27 8.80 8.04 -0.95
CA TYR A 27 10.05 8.60 -1.47
C TYR A 27 10.15 8.46 -2.98
N ILE A 28 9.83 7.27 -3.50
CA ILE A 28 9.87 6.97 -4.95
C ILE A 28 8.92 7.91 -5.69
N LEU A 29 7.67 8.01 -5.23
CA LEU A 29 6.65 8.83 -5.88
C LEU A 29 6.91 10.33 -5.72
N SER A 30 7.49 10.77 -4.60
CA SER A 30 7.86 12.18 -4.42
C SER A 30 8.97 12.59 -5.39
N GLN A 31 9.98 11.73 -5.56
CA GLN A 31 11.05 11.97 -6.53
C GLN A 31 10.51 12.00 -7.96
N LEU A 32 9.70 11.02 -8.35
CA LEU A 32 9.06 11.01 -9.66
C LEU A 32 8.15 12.23 -9.87
N ALA A 33 7.47 12.69 -8.82
CA ALA A 33 6.62 13.86 -8.89
C ALA A 33 7.43 15.14 -9.18
N GLU A 34 8.57 15.31 -8.51
CA GLU A 34 9.51 16.40 -8.77
C GLU A 34 10.06 16.36 -10.20
N GLU A 35 10.55 15.19 -10.64
CA GLU A 35 11.09 15.00 -12.00
C GLU A 35 10.06 15.27 -13.10
N LEU A 36 8.78 14.94 -12.86
CA LEU A 36 7.68 15.13 -13.80
C LEU A 36 6.97 16.49 -13.66
N GLY A 37 7.35 17.32 -12.69
CA GLY A 37 6.72 18.60 -12.42
C GLY A 37 5.26 18.49 -11.96
N VAL A 38 4.89 17.41 -11.25
CA VAL A 38 3.54 17.20 -10.70
C VAL A 38 3.53 17.39 -9.19
N SER A 39 2.43 17.95 -8.66
CA SER A 39 2.25 18.12 -7.22
C SER A 39 1.56 16.90 -6.62
N VAL A 40 2.21 16.22 -5.67
CA VAL A 40 1.65 15.09 -4.93
C VAL A 40 1.60 15.40 -3.44
N GLN A 41 0.55 14.93 -2.76
CA GLN A 41 0.38 15.07 -1.32
C GLN A 41 0.13 13.72 -0.67
N PHE A 42 0.78 13.48 0.47
CA PHE A 42 0.64 12.27 1.26
C PHE A 42 0.21 12.59 2.68
N SER A 43 -0.70 11.80 3.23
CA SER A 43 -1.04 11.82 4.66
C SER A 43 -0.86 10.45 5.30
N PRO A 44 -0.41 10.35 6.55
CA PRO A 44 -0.35 9.08 7.27
C PRO A 44 -1.74 8.46 7.41
N ALA A 45 -1.87 7.16 7.09
CA ALA A 45 -3.12 6.41 7.15
C ALA A 45 -3.16 5.44 8.33
N TYR A 46 -2.04 4.78 8.61
CA TYR A 46 -1.87 3.90 9.76
C TYR A 46 -0.55 4.19 10.45
N THR A 47 -0.59 4.29 11.78
CA THR A 47 0.57 4.62 12.61
C THR A 47 0.65 3.72 13.84
N LEU A 48 1.87 3.36 14.24
CA LEU A 48 2.18 2.82 15.55
C LEU A 48 2.85 3.90 16.40
N ALA A 49 2.57 3.97 17.69
CA ALA A 49 3.35 4.82 18.60
C ALA A 49 4.58 4.05 19.10
N GLU A 50 5.71 4.73 19.18
CA GLU A 50 6.96 4.21 19.74
C GLU A 50 7.29 5.03 20.99
N ARG A 51 7.26 4.36 22.14
CA ARG A 51 7.25 5.03 23.45
C ARG A 51 8.60 5.60 23.86
N TYR A 52 9.71 4.98 23.50
CA TYR A 52 11.03 5.43 23.94
C TYR A 52 11.41 6.78 23.33
N SER A 53 11.09 6.99 22.05
CA SER A 53 11.38 8.24 21.35
C SER A 53 10.20 9.20 21.24
N GLY A 54 9.00 8.80 21.71
CA GLY A 54 7.83 9.67 21.76
C GLY A 54 7.32 10.07 20.38
N ILE A 55 7.36 9.15 19.41
CA ILE A 55 6.97 9.39 18.01
C ILE A 55 5.88 8.42 17.55
N ARG A 56 5.29 8.70 16.40
CA ARG A 56 4.44 7.78 15.65
C ARG A 56 5.11 7.34 14.36
N ILE A 57 5.19 6.04 14.14
CA ILE A 57 5.74 5.41 12.95
C ILE A 57 4.60 5.18 11.96
N ALA A 58 4.59 5.87 10.83
CA ALA A 58 3.60 5.67 9.77
C ALA A 58 3.95 4.46 8.90
N LEU A 59 3.06 3.45 8.87
CA LEU A 59 3.22 2.22 8.08
C LEU A 59 2.41 2.22 6.79
N SER A 60 1.55 3.20 6.59
CA SER A 60 0.92 3.46 5.29
C SER A 60 0.50 4.91 5.17
N TYR A 61 0.34 5.35 3.93
CA TYR A 61 -0.01 6.71 3.57
C TYR A 61 -1.16 6.74 2.57
N LEU A 62 -1.98 7.78 2.60
CA LEU A 62 -2.89 8.10 1.51
C LEU A 62 -2.21 9.08 0.57
N MET A 63 -2.00 8.67 -0.68
CA MET A 63 -1.71 9.58 -1.79
C MET A 63 -3.02 10.24 -2.21
N HIS A 64 -3.12 11.55 -1.97
CA HIS A 64 -4.33 12.32 -2.25
C HIS A 64 -4.55 12.48 -3.76
N LEU A 65 -5.83 12.64 -4.11
CA LEU A 65 -6.20 13.15 -5.41
C LEU A 65 -5.83 14.64 -5.48
N ASP A 66 -5.54 15.13 -6.69
CA ASP A 66 -5.28 16.54 -6.92
C ASP A 66 -6.56 17.39 -6.78
N SER A 67 -6.44 18.69 -7.06
CA SER A 67 -7.56 19.63 -7.00
C SER A 67 -8.69 19.34 -7.99
N GLU A 68 -8.46 18.53 -9.03
CA GLU A 68 -9.49 18.08 -9.98
C GLU A 68 -10.12 16.74 -9.57
N GLY A 69 -9.73 16.18 -8.42
CA GLY A 69 -10.22 14.88 -7.98
C GLY A 69 -9.69 13.72 -8.83
N LYS A 70 -8.48 13.84 -9.40
CA LYS A 70 -7.80 12.75 -10.12
C LYS A 70 -6.46 12.40 -9.47
N CYS A 71 -5.93 11.23 -9.81
CA CYS A 71 -4.58 10.82 -9.44
C CYS A 71 -3.58 11.88 -9.94
N PRO A 72 -2.65 12.36 -9.11
CA PRO A 72 -1.67 13.39 -9.51
C PRO A 72 -0.85 13.03 -10.76
N PHE A 73 -0.67 11.72 -11.02
CA PHE A 73 0.07 11.23 -12.18
C PHE A 73 -0.81 11.00 -13.42
N LEU A 74 -2.09 11.41 -13.43
CA LEU A 74 -2.98 11.27 -14.57
C LEU A 74 -2.87 12.49 -15.50
N SER A 75 -2.40 12.27 -16.73
CA SER A 75 -2.41 13.26 -17.82
C SER A 75 -3.29 12.78 -18.97
N GLY A 76 -4.45 13.42 -19.16
CA GLY A 76 -5.50 12.94 -20.05
C GLY A 76 -6.00 11.55 -19.63
N THR A 77 -5.69 10.54 -20.44
CA THR A 77 -5.96 9.10 -20.15
C THR A 77 -4.70 8.30 -19.82
N LYS A 78 -3.53 8.95 -19.76
CA LYS A 78 -2.24 8.30 -19.57
C LYS A 78 -1.76 8.48 -18.13
N CYS A 79 -1.18 7.41 -17.58
CA CYS A 79 -0.48 7.46 -16.31
C CYS A 79 0.99 7.81 -16.57
N LEU A 80 1.47 8.93 -16.03
CA LEU A 80 2.84 9.41 -16.26
C LEU A 80 3.90 8.48 -15.67
N VAL A 81 3.54 7.71 -14.64
CA VAL A 81 4.43 6.75 -13.98
C VAL A 81 4.17 5.30 -14.40
N HIS A 82 3.42 5.07 -15.49
CA HIS A 82 2.99 3.73 -15.91
C HIS A 82 4.16 2.75 -16.08
N ASP A 83 5.21 3.21 -16.75
CA ASP A 83 6.40 2.43 -17.08
C ASP A 83 7.59 2.73 -16.14
N LEU A 84 7.41 3.65 -15.19
CA LEU A 84 8.45 4.07 -14.24
C LEU A 84 8.27 3.36 -12.90
N TYR A 85 7.11 3.57 -12.28
CA TYR A 85 6.75 2.96 -11.00
C TYR A 85 5.25 3.11 -10.75
N LYS A 86 4.52 1.99 -10.78
CA LYS A 86 3.13 1.99 -10.30
C LYS A 86 3.12 1.56 -8.84
N PRO A 87 2.46 2.31 -7.95
CA PRO A 87 2.30 1.87 -6.58
C PRO A 87 1.68 0.47 -6.54
N LEU A 88 2.16 -0.39 -5.64
CA LEU A 88 1.71 -1.78 -5.54
C LEU A 88 0.21 -1.88 -5.21
N THR A 89 -0.35 -0.84 -4.61
CA THR A 89 -1.77 -0.70 -4.29
C THR A 89 -2.55 0.14 -5.31
N CYS A 90 -1.96 0.45 -6.47
CA CYS A 90 -2.60 1.25 -7.50
C CYS A 90 -3.94 0.62 -7.91
N ARG A 91 -4.98 1.45 -8.05
CA ARG A 91 -6.33 0.99 -8.43
C ARG A 91 -6.43 0.47 -9.87
N SER A 92 -5.37 0.61 -10.68
CA SER A 92 -5.28 -0.08 -11.96
C SER A 92 -5.14 -1.59 -11.80
N PHE A 93 -4.68 -2.05 -10.63
CA PHE A 93 -4.73 -3.46 -10.23
C PHE A 93 -6.07 -3.70 -9.51
N PRO A 94 -7.08 -4.30 -10.17
CA PRO A 94 -8.37 -4.53 -9.54
C PRO A 94 -8.31 -5.55 -8.41
N TYR A 95 -7.32 -6.45 -8.40
CA TYR A 95 -7.10 -7.41 -7.33
C TYR A 95 -6.11 -6.87 -6.31
N LEU A 96 -6.54 -6.70 -5.06
CA LEU A 96 -5.76 -6.01 -4.04
C LEU A 96 -5.88 -6.72 -2.68
N PRO A 97 -4.80 -6.71 -1.87
CA PRO A 97 -4.88 -7.08 -0.47
C PRO A 97 -5.45 -5.90 0.32
N LYS A 98 -6.63 -6.10 0.89
CA LYS A 98 -7.25 -5.19 1.85
C LYS A 98 -6.78 -5.59 3.25
N VAL A 99 -5.91 -4.76 3.84
CA VAL A 99 -5.59 -4.87 5.27
C VAL A 99 -6.84 -4.56 6.06
N ILE A 100 -7.25 -5.51 6.90
CA ILE A 100 -8.44 -5.43 7.75
C ILE A 100 -8.07 -4.75 9.06
N LYS A 101 -6.99 -5.23 9.68
CA LYS A 101 -6.51 -4.77 10.97
C LYS A 101 -5.01 -5.01 11.06
N TYR A 102 -4.32 -4.02 11.62
CA TYR A 102 -3.00 -4.23 12.21
C TYR A 102 -3.22 -4.50 13.69
N GLU A 103 -2.58 -5.55 14.20
CA GLU A 103 -2.72 -6.01 15.57
C GLU A 103 -1.35 -6.01 16.24
N LEU A 104 -1.28 -5.45 17.45
CA LEU A 104 -0.12 -5.55 18.30
C LEU A 104 -0.39 -6.64 19.33
N ASP A 105 0.56 -7.54 19.50
CA ASP A 105 0.60 -8.52 20.56
C ASP A 105 1.70 -8.09 21.55
N PRO A 106 1.37 -7.39 22.65
CA PRO A 106 2.37 -6.90 23.59
C PRO A 106 3.07 -8.01 24.38
N VAL A 107 2.45 -9.20 24.47
CA VAL A 107 3.01 -10.35 25.18
C VAL A 107 4.11 -10.97 24.33
N GLU A 108 3.81 -11.25 23.07
CA GLU A 108 4.79 -11.80 22.11
C GLU A 108 5.70 -10.74 21.49
N ARG A 109 5.41 -9.45 21.73
CA ARG A 109 6.05 -8.28 21.10
C ARG A 109 6.05 -8.39 19.57
N GLU A 110 4.86 -8.64 19.01
CA GLU A 110 4.67 -8.82 17.58
C GLU A 110 3.71 -7.81 16.97
N VAL A 111 4.04 -7.36 15.76
CA VAL A 111 3.15 -6.65 14.86
C VAL A 111 2.58 -7.66 13.87
N ARG A 112 1.28 -7.91 13.95
CA ARG A 112 0.53 -8.81 13.07
C ARG A 112 -0.40 -8.01 12.17
N MET A 113 -0.81 -8.62 11.07
CA MET A 113 -1.81 -8.04 10.17
C MET A 113 -2.76 -9.10 9.66
N GLU A 114 -4.03 -8.74 9.64
CA GLU A 114 -5.08 -9.54 9.02
C GLU A 114 -5.37 -8.96 7.62
N ILE A 115 -5.27 -9.81 6.60
CA ILE A 115 -5.36 -9.40 5.19
C ILE A 115 -6.45 -10.23 4.51
N ASN A 116 -7.39 -9.54 3.87
CA ASN A 116 -8.34 -10.14 2.95
C ASN A 116 -8.03 -9.70 1.53
N PHE A 117 -8.21 -10.61 0.56
CA PHE A 117 -8.09 -10.26 -0.84
C PHE A 117 -9.44 -9.90 -1.42
N VAL A 118 -9.47 -8.88 -2.27
CA VAL A 118 -10.68 -8.40 -2.93
C VAL A 118 -10.41 -8.11 -4.40
N ILE A 119 -11.46 -8.20 -5.22
CA ILE A 119 -11.45 -7.70 -6.60
C ILE A 119 -12.41 -6.53 -6.76
N SER A 120 -11.97 -5.46 -7.41
CA SER A 120 -12.76 -4.24 -7.57
C SER A 120 -13.81 -4.37 -8.67
N THR A 121 -15.08 -4.36 -8.29
CA THR A 121 -16.23 -4.30 -9.22
C THR A 121 -16.45 -2.92 -9.84
N LEU A 122 -15.66 -1.91 -9.43
CA LEU A 122 -15.60 -0.62 -10.10
C LEU A 122 -14.84 -0.68 -11.43
N CYS A 123 -13.98 -1.69 -11.62
CA CYS A 123 -13.34 -1.95 -12.89
C CYS A 123 -14.37 -2.45 -13.90
N PRO A 124 -14.58 -1.77 -15.06
CA PRO A 124 -15.59 -2.19 -16.04
C PRO A 124 -15.33 -3.59 -16.59
N VAL A 125 -14.07 -3.99 -16.74
CA VAL A 125 -13.67 -5.33 -17.22
C VAL A 125 -14.08 -6.40 -16.21
N VAL A 126 -13.80 -6.18 -14.92
CA VAL A 126 -14.24 -7.11 -13.86
C VAL A 126 -15.76 -7.19 -13.82
N LYS A 127 -16.44 -6.05 -13.92
CA LYS A 127 -17.91 -5.97 -13.89
C LYS A 127 -18.56 -6.67 -15.09
N SER A 128 -17.90 -6.67 -16.27
CA SER A 128 -18.40 -7.38 -17.44
C SER A 128 -18.08 -8.87 -17.43
N ASP A 129 -16.92 -9.24 -16.90
CA ASP A 129 -16.41 -10.61 -16.97
C ASP A 129 -16.96 -11.52 -15.86
N LEU A 130 -17.23 -10.96 -14.67
CA LEU A 130 -17.51 -11.72 -13.46
C LEU A 130 -18.95 -11.52 -12.97
N THR A 131 -19.61 -12.63 -12.61
CA THR A 131 -20.87 -12.56 -11.87
C THR A 131 -20.62 -12.20 -10.40
N PRO A 132 -21.64 -11.76 -9.63
CA PRO A 132 -21.48 -11.55 -8.20
C PRO A 132 -20.95 -12.77 -7.43
N SER A 133 -21.31 -13.98 -7.85
CA SER A 133 -20.80 -15.23 -7.27
C SER A 133 -19.30 -15.42 -7.55
N ASP A 134 -18.85 -15.11 -8.77
CA ASP A 134 -17.43 -15.19 -9.13
C ASP A 134 -16.58 -14.18 -8.35
N VAL A 135 -17.08 -12.95 -8.17
CA VAL A 135 -16.42 -11.90 -7.37
C VAL A 135 -16.17 -12.37 -5.95
N LEU A 136 -17.15 -13.01 -5.29
CA LEU A 136 -16.98 -13.53 -3.93
C LEU A 136 -15.88 -14.60 -3.87
N ARG A 137 -15.77 -15.44 -4.90
CA ARG A 137 -14.73 -16.49 -4.98
C ARG A 137 -13.32 -15.92 -5.17
N MET A 138 -13.18 -14.68 -5.65
CA MET A 138 -11.86 -14.04 -5.81
C MET A 138 -11.16 -13.79 -4.46
N GLY A 139 -11.85 -13.84 -3.33
CA GLY A 139 -11.20 -13.85 -2.02
C GLY A 139 -10.18 -15.00 -1.85
N ASN A 140 -10.31 -16.07 -2.64
CA ASN A 140 -9.34 -17.15 -2.68
C ASN A 140 -8.29 -16.91 -3.79
N ILE A 141 -7.03 -16.69 -3.39
CA ILE A 141 -5.88 -16.46 -4.29
C ILE A 141 -5.75 -17.58 -5.33
N LYS A 142 -5.97 -18.84 -4.95
CA LYS A 142 -5.87 -20.00 -5.85
C LYS A 142 -6.88 -19.94 -7.00
N ILE A 143 -7.99 -19.22 -6.80
CA ILE A 143 -8.99 -18.97 -7.84
C ILE A 143 -8.59 -17.71 -8.63
N ALA A 144 -8.26 -16.63 -7.92
CA ALA A 144 -7.95 -15.33 -8.53
C ALA A 144 -6.75 -15.39 -9.48
N VAL A 145 -5.74 -16.21 -9.21
CA VAL A 145 -4.54 -16.36 -10.05
C VAL A 145 -4.87 -16.84 -11.47
N ASN A 146 -5.95 -17.60 -11.64
CA ASN A 146 -6.38 -18.06 -12.95
C ASN A 146 -7.07 -16.96 -13.76
N TYR A 147 -7.66 -15.97 -13.08
CA TYR A 147 -8.35 -14.85 -13.71
C TYR A 147 -7.40 -13.67 -13.95
N ALA A 148 -6.68 -13.21 -12.93
CA ALA A 148 -5.86 -12.00 -12.96
C ALA A 148 -4.43 -12.26 -12.45
N PRO A 149 -3.63 -13.09 -13.14
CA PRO A 149 -2.34 -13.58 -12.63
C PRO A 149 -1.33 -12.47 -12.33
N ARG A 150 -1.33 -11.38 -13.12
CA ARG A 150 -0.43 -10.24 -12.91
C ARG A 150 -0.83 -9.45 -11.68
N GLU A 151 -2.13 -9.21 -11.51
CA GLU A 151 -2.69 -8.48 -10.38
C GLU A 151 -2.53 -9.29 -9.08
N VAL A 152 -2.66 -10.63 -9.13
CA VAL A 152 -2.33 -11.50 -8.00
C VAL A 152 -0.86 -11.36 -7.59
N LYS A 153 0.08 -11.39 -8.55
CA LYS A 153 1.50 -11.21 -8.25
C LYS A 153 1.77 -9.89 -7.53
N VAL A 154 1.18 -8.79 -8.02
CA VAL A 154 1.29 -7.47 -7.38
C VAL A 154 0.68 -7.45 -5.99
N ALA A 155 -0.45 -8.15 -5.78
CA ALA A 155 -1.07 -8.28 -4.47
C ALA A 155 -0.19 -9.07 -3.49
N GLU A 156 0.42 -10.17 -3.92
CA GLU A 156 1.37 -10.95 -3.11
C GLU A 156 2.60 -10.11 -2.72
N GLU A 157 3.17 -9.37 -3.69
CA GLU A 157 4.29 -8.46 -3.46
C GLU A 157 3.92 -7.35 -2.47
N THR A 158 2.72 -6.77 -2.58
CA THR A 158 2.20 -5.81 -1.60
C THR A 158 2.17 -6.40 -0.19
N VAL A 159 1.72 -7.65 -0.04
CA VAL A 159 1.67 -8.34 1.26
C VAL A 159 3.09 -8.56 1.79
N GLU A 160 4.00 -9.04 0.94
CA GLU A 160 5.40 -9.25 1.30
C GLU A 160 6.04 -7.98 1.85
N LYS A 161 5.92 -6.85 1.13
CA LYS A 161 6.50 -5.58 1.58
C LYS A 161 5.82 -5.06 2.85
N ARG A 162 4.52 -5.30 3.09
CA ARG A 162 3.86 -4.96 4.37
C ARG A 162 4.39 -5.83 5.50
N MET A 163 4.47 -7.14 5.30
CA MET A 163 4.98 -8.10 6.27
C MET A 163 6.44 -7.81 6.63
N PHE A 164 7.23 -7.32 5.67
CA PHE A 164 8.58 -6.85 5.92
C PHE A 164 8.65 -5.79 7.03
N TYR A 165 7.85 -4.72 6.94
CA TYR A 165 7.81 -3.68 7.98
C TYR A 165 7.38 -4.25 9.34
N ALA A 166 6.34 -5.09 9.35
CA ALA A 166 5.84 -5.68 10.58
C ALA A 166 6.88 -6.61 11.23
N ARG A 167 7.58 -7.41 10.43
CA ARG A 167 8.66 -8.30 10.90
C ARG A 167 9.81 -7.50 11.50
N VAL A 168 10.33 -6.50 10.78
CA VAL A 168 11.43 -5.67 11.28
C VAL A 168 11.04 -4.97 12.58
N LEU A 169 9.83 -4.42 12.67
CA LEU A 169 9.36 -3.79 13.90
C LEU A 169 9.20 -4.77 15.06
N SER A 170 8.73 -6.00 14.78
CA SER A 170 8.63 -7.05 15.79
C SER A 170 10.01 -7.50 16.28
N GLU A 171 10.99 -7.63 15.38
CA GLU A 171 12.38 -7.94 15.73
C GLU A 171 12.96 -6.85 16.65
N LEU A 172 12.84 -5.58 16.27
CA LEU A 172 13.30 -4.47 17.09
C LEU A 172 12.62 -4.43 18.47
N TRP A 173 11.32 -4.77 18.54
CA TRP A 173 10.58 -4.78 19.80
C TRP A 173 11.00 -5.93 20.72
N LYS A 174 11.23 -7.12 20.15
CA LYS A 174 11.77 -8.30 20.85
C LYS A 174 13.20 -8.05 21.33
N GLU A 175 13.99 -7.31 20.58
CA GLU A 175 15.35 -6.87 20.94
C GLU A 175 15.38 -5.69 21.95
N ASP A 176 14.20 -5.24 22.42
CA ASP A 176 14.04 -4.11 23.34
C ASP A 176 14.60 -2.77 22.81
N GLN A 177 14.73 -2.64 21.48
CA GLN A 177 15.21 -1.42 20.82
C GLN A 177 14.09 -0.39 20.60
N VAL A 178 12.84 -0.84 20.62
CA VAL A 178 11.64 -0.02 20.48
C VAL A 178 10.56 -0.55 21.41
N ASP A 179 9.58 0.29 21.72
CA ASP A 179 8.42 -0.12 22.51
C ASP A 179 7.13 0.38 21.87
N LEU A 180 6.34 -0.55 21.32
CA LEU A 180 5.26 -0.23 20.39
C LEU A 180 3.87 -0.27 21.05
N GLU A 181 3.03 0.68 20.67
CA GLU A 181 1.60 0.69 21.00
C GLU A 181 0.77 1.25 19.83
N ASP A 182 -0.56 1.21 19.94
CA ASP A 182 -1.43 1.74 18.90
C ASP A 182 -1.22 3.26 18.76
N GLY A 183 -0.90 3.74 17.56
CA GLY A 183 -0.63 5.16 17.34
C GLY A 183 -1.81 6.08 17.64
N ARG A 184 -3.04 5.55 17.71
CA ARG A 184 -4.24 6.31 18.12
C ARG A 184 -4.21 6.74 19.58
N GLU A 185 -3.47 6.03 20.43
CA GLU A 185 -3.29 6.37 21.84
C GLU A 185 -2.42 7.62 22.06
N ARG A 186 -1.71 8.06 21.00
CA ARG A 186 -0.75 9.19 21.04
C ARG A 186 -0.94 10.15 19.86
N PRO A 187 -2.14 10.76 19.69
CA PRO A 187 -2.48 11.50 18.46
C PRO A 187 -1.65 12.77 18.25
N LEU A 188 -1.01 13.29 19.30
CA LEU A 188 -0.21 14.52 19.26
C LEU A 188 1.28 14.28 19.02
N TRP A 189 1.74 13.03 19.07
CA TRP A 189 3.16 12.72 18.86
C TRP A 189 3.56 12.94 17.38
N PRO A 190 4.78 13.43 17.13
CA PRO A 190 5.27 13.67 15.77
C PRO A 190 5.29 12.37 14.97
N ILE A 191 4.98 12.48 13.67
CA ILE A 191 4.94 11.32 12.78
C ILE A 191 6.26 11.22 12.00
N VAL A 192 6.83 10.02 11.95
CA VAL A 192 8.01 9.66 11.17
C VAL A 192 7.62 8.58 10.17
N ASN A 193 8.20 8.63 8.98
CA ASN A 193 7.98 7.61 7.97
C ASN A 193 8.59 6.26 8.38
N GLY A 194 7.81 5.18 8.28
CA GLY A 194 8.24 3.84 8.67
C GLY A 194 9.52 3.36 7.99
N PHE A 195 9.73 3.71 6.72
CA PHE A 195 10.98 3.40 6.01
C PHE A 195 12.18 4.15 6.60
N SER A 196 12.06 5.46 6.83
CA SER A 196 13.14 6.21 7.50
C SER A 196 13.38 5.74 8.93
N PHE A 197 12.33 5.31 9.63
CA PHE A 197 12.44 4.84 11.00
C PHE A 197 13.26 3.54 11.09
N ILE A 198 12.88 2.49 10.35
CA ILE A 198 13.58 1.20 10.41
C ILE A 198 15.04 1.31 9.99
N ARG A 199 15.36 2.22 9.05
CA ARG A 199 16.73 2.45 8.57
C ARG A 199 17.66 3.06 9.62
N ARG A 200 17.12 3.62 10.71
CA ARG A 200 17.95 4.03 11.86
C ARG A 200 18.59 2.84 12.56
N PHE A 201 17.96 1.67 12.48
CA PHE A 201 18.42 0.42 13.11
C PHE A 201 19.00 -0.58 12.11
N ARG A 202 18.61 -0.46 10.84
CA ARG A 202 18.96 -1.35 9.73
C ARG A 202 19.32 -0.50 8.49
N PRO A 203 20.44 0.26 8.53
CA PRO A 203 20.82 1.22 7.49
C PRO A 203 21.11 0.58 6.11
N GLU A 204 21.40 -0.72 6.11
CA GLU A 204 21.61 -1.55 4.92
C GLU A 204 20.35 -1.72 4.06
N ILE A 205 19.15 -1.53 4.63
CA ILE A 205 17.90 -1.55 3.86
C ILE A 205 17.84 -0.31 2.97
N THR A 206 17.71 -0.51 1.67
CA THR A 206 17.60 0.53 0.66
C THR A 206 16.25 0.51 -0.05
N LEU A 207 15.97 1.53 -0.86
CA LEU A 207 14.78 1.53 -1.71
C LEU A 207 14.81 0.37 -2.72
N LYS A 208 15.99 -0.05 -3.19
CA LYS A 208 16.14 -1.14 -4.17
C LYS A 208 15.69 -2.48 -3.61
N ASP A 209 15.81 -2.69 -2.31
CA ASP A 209 15.37 -3.93 -1.65
C ASP A 209 13.83 -4.00 -1.53
N LEU A 210 13.17 -2.84 -1.65
CA LEU A 210 11.72 -2.69 -1.50
C LEU A 210 10.98 -2.40 -2.80
N MET A 211 11.70 -2.12 -3.89
CA MET A 211 11.19 -2.17 -5.26
C MET A 211 11.15 -3.63 -5.77
#